data_AF-A0A5J5DIV5-F1
#
_entry.id   AF-A0A5J5DIV5-F1
#
_cell.length_a   1.000
_cell.length_b   1.000
_cell.length_c   1.000
_cell.angle_alpha   90.00
_cell.angle_beta   90.00
_cell.angle_gamma   90.00
#
_symmetry.space_group_name_H-M   'P 1'
#
loop_
_entity.id
_entity.type
_entity.pdbx_description
1 polymer ?
#
loop_
_entity_poly.entity_id
_entity_poly.type
_entity_poly.pdbx_seq_one_letter_code
_entity_poly.pdbx_strand_id
1 'polypeptide(L)'
;MSSTQIDNGSANSVEAKKTDLRMKEKKCSWASYMTNSPTVIVMIGLPARGKTYMSKKLTRYLNWIGVPTKVFNLGLYRREAVRAYKSYDFFRHDNEEAMKIRKQCALVALKDVKTYLSVEGGQIAVFFVESVCDDPEVIAANILEVKVSSPDYPERHRERVMDDFLKRIECYKVTYQPLDPDDYDKDLSFIKVMNVGRRFLVNRVQDYIQSKIVYYLMNIHVHSHSIYLCRHGESNHNVEGRIGGDSELSPRGKQFAHALRDFIEEHQLSDLKVWTSQLRRTIQTAEELGVPYEQWKILNEIDAGVCEEMTYEMIGNTFPEEFALRDQDKYHYRYPGGESYQDLVQRLEPVIMELERQGNVLVICHQAVMRCCKVEMFYLNVESVNTHRDRPLDKIQRNSALIHRRNSYTPLSSHDQFKRPRLYSAGNQPWLPLAPTPSALMPEGRQSQESLCEGSDFDSPEETSGCVRF
;
A
#
# COMPACT_ATOMS: atom_id res chain seq x y z
N MET A 1 -50.76 35.64 12.67
CA MET A 1 -50.39 35.90 11.26
C MET A 1 -49.44 37.10 11.27
N SER A 2 -48.17 36.93 11.62
CA SER A 2 -47.12 36.14 10.95
C SER A 2 -46.72 36.73 9.60
N SER A 3 -45.66 37.54 9.62
CA SER A 3 -44.92 37.97 8.44
C SER A 3 -43.43 37.92 8.77
N THR A 4 -42.73 37.01 8.11
CA THR A 4 -41.33 36.65 8.38
C THR A 4 -40.39 37.66 7.72
N GLN A 5 -39.39 38.18 8.45
CA GLN A 5 -38.22 38.78 7.80
C GLN A 5 -37.29 37.66 7.34
N ILE A 6 -36.86 37.71 6.08
CA ILE A 6 -35.84 36.79 5.55
C ILE A 6 -34.47 37.36 5.93
N ASP A 7 -33.69 36.52 6.60
CA ASP A 7 -32.38 36.85 7.15
C ASP A 7 -31.29 36.77 6.06
N ASN A 8 -30.53 37.86 5.87
CA ASN A 8 -29.47 37.93 4.87
C ASN A 8 -28.13 37.34 5.35
N GLY A 9 -28.12 36.64 6.51
CA GLY A 9 -26.93 36.02 7.10
C GLY A 9 -26.46 34.70 6.48
N SER A 10 -27.08 34.20 5.41
CA SER A 10 -26.83 32.82 4.94
C SER A 10 -25.56 32.64 4.10
N ALA A 11 -25.19 33.59 3.23
CA ALA A 11 -24.13 33.41 2.22
C ALA A 11 -22.76 33.05 2.82
N ASN A 12 -22.21 33.91 3.69
CA ASN A 12 -20.93 33.63 4.38
C ASN A 12 -21.01 32.39 5.27
N SER A 13 -22.20 32.01 5.76
CA SER A 13 -22.37 30.78 6.53
C SER A 13 -22.35 29.53 5.66
N VAL A 14 -22.81 29.59 4.40
CA VAL A 14 -22.86 28.46 3.47
C VAL A 14 -21.47 28.19 2.88
N GLU A 15 -20.68 29.22 2.64
CA GLU A 15 -19.30 29.08 2.17
C GLU A 15 -18.39 28.55 3.29
N ALA A 16 -18.51 29.10 4.51
CA ALA A 16 -17.86 28.54 5.70
C ALA A 16 -18.34 27.12 6.05
N LYS A 17 -19.62 26.78 5.85
CA LYS A 17 -20.12 25.41 6.02
C LYS A 17 -19.64 24.47 4.91
N LYS A 18 -19.41 24.95 3.67
CA LYS A 18 -18.80 24.13 2.61
C LYS A 18 -17.34 23.77 2.92
N THR A 19 -16.57 24.70 3.50
CA THR A 19 -15.20 24.40 3.97
C THR A 19 -15.20 23.49 5.20
N ASP A 20 -16.10 23.69 6.16
CA ASP A 20 -16.24 22.85 7.36
C ASP A 20 -16.77 21.42 7.04
N LEU A 21 -17.65 21.27 6.02
CA LEU A 21 -18.10 19.96 5.52
C LEU A 21 -16.97 19.19 4.82
N ARG A 22 -16.09 19.87 4.07
CA ARG A 22 -14.86 19.27 3.51
C ARG A 22 -13.88 18.79 4.58
N MET A 23 -13.95 19.30 5.81
CA MET A 23 -13.08 18.87 6.92
C MET A 23 -13.60 17.62 7.67
N LYS A 24 -14.80 17.12 7.39
CA LYS A 24 -15.43 16.01 8.15
C LYS A 24 -15.75 14.74 7.36
N GLU A 25 -15.39 14.68 6.08
CA GLU A 25 -15.28 13.37 5.43
C GLU A 25 -14.09 12.60 6.03
N LYS A 26 -14.30 11.32 6.37
CA LYS A 26 -13.20 10.44 6.77
C LYS A 26 -12.25 10.29 5.58
N LYS A 27 -11.08 10.93 5.63
CA LYS A 27 -10.00 10.71 4.67
C LYS A 27 -9.66 9.22 4.65
N CYS A 28 -10.04 8.53 3.58
CA CYS A 28 -9.83 7.10 3.37
C CYS A 28 -9.34 6.87 1.94
N SER A 29 -8.63 5.76 1.69
CA SER A 29 -8.23 5.39 0.33
C SER A 29 -9.45 4.90 -0.46
N TRP A 30 -9.35 4.91 -1.79
CA TRP A 30 -10.37 4.33 -2.67
C TRP A 30 -10.72 2.87 -2.28
N ALA A 31 -9.71 2.07 -1.94
CA ALA A 31 -9.92 0.69 -1.49
C ALA A 31 -10.66 0.61 -0.14
N SER A 32 -10.35 1.50 0.82
CA SER A 32 -11.05 1.56 2.11
C SER A 32 -12.47 2.13 1.96
N TYR A 33 -12.69 3.10 1.07
CA TYR A 33 -14.01 3.61 0.70
C TYR A 33 -14.92 2.52 0.11
N MET A 34 -14.36 1.66 -0.75
CA MET A 34 -15.07 0.50 -1.33
C MET A 34 -15.30 -0.66 -0.35
N THR A 35 -14.74 -0.61 0.87
CA THR A 35 -14.91 -1.66 1.87
C THR A 35 -16.17 -1.41 2.71
N ASN A 36 -17.32 -1.68 2.09
CA ASN A 36 -18.68 -1.38 2.61
C ASN A 36 -19.05 -2.08 3.93
N SER A 37 -18.38 -3.17 4.24
CA SER A 37 -18.52 -3.92 5.47
C SER A 37 -17.20 -4.62 5.77
N PRO A 38 -16.95 -5.00 7.03
CA PRO A 38 -15.80 -5.82 7.32
C PRO A 38 -15.72 -7.18 6.55
N THR A 39 -14.56 -7.61 5.99
CA THR A 39 -14.18 -9.01 5.49
C THR A 39 -12.90 -9.74 6.12
N VAL A 40 -12.99 -10.74 7.05
CA VAL A 40 -11.90 -11.45 7.85
C VAL A 40 -11.29 -12.48 6.97
N ILE A 41 -9.98 -12.45 6.86
CA ILE A 41 -9.27 -13.47 6.12
C ILE A 41 -8.97 -14.66 7.03
N VAL A 42 -9.74 -15.74 6.89
CA VAL A 42 -9.60 -17.00 7.64
C VAL A 42 -8.70 -17.96 6.86
N MET A 43 -7.52 -18.26 7.41
CA MET A 43 -6.53 -19.12 6.74
C MET A 43 -6.77 -20.61 7.04
N ILE A 44 -6.97 -21.42 6.01
CA ILE A 44 -7.19 -22.88 6.09
C ILE A 44 -6.00 -23.65 5.50
N GLY A 45 -5.78 -24.90 5.97
CA GLY A 45 -4.80 -25.84 5.42
C GLY A 45 -3.85 -26.41 6.47
N LEU A 46 -3.05 -27.42 6.09
CA LEU A 46 -2.12 -28.13 6.98
C LEU A 46 -0.94 -27.26 7.48
N PRO A 47 -0.18 -27.68 8.50
CA PRO A 47 1.08 -27.03 8.89
C PRO A 47 2.12 -27.00 7.73
N ALA A 48 3.04 -26.03 7.76
CA ALA A 48 4.03 -25.79 6.69
C ALA A 48 3.44 -25.62 5.27
N ARG A 49 2.28 -24.95 5.16
CA ARG A 49 1.61 -24.59 3.89
C ARG A 49 1.51 -23.09 3.67
N GLY A 50 2.60 -22.33 3.81
CA GLY A 50 2.65 -20.88 3.52
C GLY A 50 1.72 -19.94 4.31
N LYS A 51 0.75 -20.41 5.11
CA LYS A 51 -0.34 -19.59 5.68
C LYS A 51 0.15 -18.30 6.34
N THR A 52 1.11 -18.39 7.26
CA THR A 52 1.65 -17.22 7.97
C THR A 52 2.41 -16.26 7.06
N TYR A 53 3.05 -16.75 6.01
CA TYR A 53 3.70 -15.92 4.98
C TYR A 53 2.65 -15.15 4.19
N MET A 54 1.63 -15.84 3.66
CA MET A 54 0.52 -15.22 2.92
C MET A 54 -0.23 -14.20 3.77
N SER A 55 -0.58 -14.52 5.02
CA SER A 55 -1.25 -13.55 5.92
C SER A 55 -0.43 -12.28 6.12
N LYS A 56 0.90 -12.39 6.25
CA LYS A 56 1.79 -11.24 6.41
C LYS A 56 1.91 -10.42 5.13
N LYS A 57 2.20 -11.05 3.98
CA LYS A 57 2.28 -10.37 2.67
C LYS A 57 0.95 -9.66 2.34
N LEU A 58 -0.17 -10.37 2.45
CA LEU A 58 -1.51 -9.83 2.19
C LEU A 58 -1.87 -8.68 3.14
N THR A 59 -1.58 -8.79 4.44
CA THR A 59 -1.78 -7.69 5.40
C THR A 59 -0.93 -6.47 5.06
N ARG A 60 0.32 -6.66 4.61
CA ARG A 60 1.20 -5.57 4.17
C ARG A 60 0.61 -4.86 2.95
N TYR A 61 0.20 -5.61 1.93
CA TYR A 61 -0.45 -5.06 0.72
C TYR A 61 -1.76 -4.33 1.04
N LEU A 62 -2.66 -4.92 1.84
CA LEU A 62 -3.94 -4.31 2.20
C LEU A 62 -3.75 -2.99 2.97
N ASN A 63 -2.86 -2.95 3.96
CA ASN A 63 -2.54 -1.69 4.65
C ASN A 63 -1.85 -0.68 3.72
N TRP A 64 -1.04 -1.13 2.75
CA TRP A 64 -0.37 -0.26 1.79
C TRP A 64 -1.37 0.43 0.85
N ILE A 65 -2.38 -0.28 0.32
CA ILE A 65 -3.52 0.34 -0.40
C ILE A 65 -4.50 1.09 0.53
N GLY A 66 -4.19 1.21 1.82
CA GLY A 66 -4.94 1.99 2.81
C GLY A 66 -6.13 1.28 3.46
N VAL A 67 -6.26 -0.05 3.36
CA VAL A 67 -7.29 -0.85 4.03
C VAL A 67 -6.76 -1.39 5.37
N PRO A 68 -7.24 -0.89 6.52
CA PRO A 68 -6.71 -1.28 7.83
C PRO A 68 -6.87 -2.77 8.10
N THR A 69 -5.74 -3.47 8.20
CA THR A 69 -5.68 -4.94 8.32
C THR A 69 -4.72 -5.40 9.41
N LYS A 70 -5.05 -6.45 10.17
CA LYS A 70 -4.26 -6.99 11.30
C LYS A 70 -4.26 -8.52 11.29
N VAL A 71 -3.11 -9.14 11.54
CA VAL A 71 -2.97 -10.62 11.60
C VAL A 71 -3.15 -11.11 13.03
N PHE A 72 -4.07 -12.05 13.25
CA PHE A 72 -4.28 -12.74 14.51
C PHE A 72 -3.71 -14.16 14.43
N ASN A 73 -2.45 -14.35 14.85
CA ASN A 73 -1.77 -15.63 14.72
C ASN A 73 -2.01 -16.52 15.96
N LEU A 74 -2.91 -17.50 15.84
CA LEU A 74 -3.23 -18.48 16.90
C LEU A 74 -2.00 -19.20 17.49
N GLY A 75 -0.91 -19.31 16.73
CA GLY A 75 0.35 -19.87 17.20
C GLY A 75 1.03 -19.05 18.31
N LEU A 76 0.79 -17.73 18.37
CA LEU A 76 1.25 -16.83 19.45
C LEU A 76 0.41 -17.02 20.71
N TYR A 77 -0.91 -16.85 20.62
CA TYR A 77 -1.86 -17.11 21.72
C TYR A 77 -1.61 -18.46 22.41
N ARG A 78 -1.35 -19.52 21.63
CA ARG A 78 -1.03 -20.85 22.14
C ARG A 78 0.34 -20.93 22.83
N ARG A 79 1.35 -20.17 22.42
CA ARG A 79 2.66 -20.09 23.11
C ARG A 79 2.59 -19.27 24.40
N GLU A 80 1.78 -18.22 24.42
CA GLU A 80 1.54 -17.42 25.63
C GLU A 80 0.77 -18.23 26.68
N ALA A 81 -0.25 -19.00 26.26
CA ALA A 81 -0.98 -19.91 27.13
C ALA A 81 -0.15 -21.13 27.57
N VAL A 82 0.75 -21.63 26.71
CA VAL A 82 1.56 -22.84 26.96
C VAL A 82 3.04 -22.51 26.76
N ARG A 83 3.72 -22.13 27.86
CA ARG A 83 5.11 -21.63 27.87
C ARG A 83 6.10 -22.52 27.11
N ALA A 84 5.91 -23.84 27.15
CA ALA A 84 6.54 -24.80 26.25
C ALA A 84 5.70 -26.09 26.22
N TYR A 85 5.69 -26.79 25.09
CA TYR A 85 5.20 -28.16 24.96
C TYR A 85 6.29 -29.00 24.28
N LYS A 86 6.39 -30.30 24.61
CA LYS A 86 7.59 -31.08 24.30
C LYS A 86 7.65 -31.66 22.88
N SER A 87 6.50 -31.97 22.27
CA SER A 87 6.44 -32.73 21.01
C SER A 87 5.07 -32.64 20.34
N TYR A 88 4.95 -33.25 19.16
CA TYR A 88 3.74 -33.37 18.33
C TYR A 88 2.50 -33.93 19.06
N ASP A 89 2.67 -34.64 20.18
CA ASP A 89 1.59 -35.18 21.02
C ASP A 89 0.56 -34.12 21.47
N PHE A 90 0.98 -32.87 21.62
CA PHE A 90 0.07 -31.74 21.90
C PHE A 90 -0.93 -31.47 20.76
N PHE A 91 -0.66 -31.93 19.54
CA PHE A 91 -1.51 -31.68 18.37
C PHE A 91 -2.46 -32.81 17.99
N ARG A 92 -2.33 -33.99 18.62
CA ARG A 92 -3.23 -35.11 18.37
C ARG A 92 -4.70 -34.71 18.61
N HIS A 93 -5.63 -35.34 17.90
CA HIS A 93 -7.06 -35.03 18.00
C HIS A 93 -7.72 -35.67 19.24
N ASP A 94 -7.14 -36.77 19.74
CA ASP A 94 -7.56 -37.50 20.95
C ASP A 94 -7.00 -36.90 22.26
N ASN A 95 -6.10 -35.92 22.17
CA ASN A 95 -5.58 -35.19 23.32
C ASN A 95 -6.60 -34.12 23.76
N GLU A 96 -7.56 -34.51 24.61
CA GLU A 96 -8.66 -33.66 25.09
C GLU A 96 -8.19 -32.36 25.76
N GLU A 97 -7.14 -32.42 26.60
CA GLU A 97 -6.60 -31.26 27.30
C GLU A 97 -6.03 -30.25 26.29
N ALA A 98 -5.20 -30.71 25.35
CA ALA A 98 -4.62 -29.85 24.33
C ALA A 98 -5.67 -29.36 23.32
N MET A 99 -6.73 -30.14 23.04
CA MET A 99 -7.89 -29.67 22.27
C MET A 99 -8.62 -28.54 23.00
N LYS A 100 -8.87 -28.67 24.31
CA LYS A 100 -9.49 -27.63 25.14
C LYS A 100 -8.66 -26.35 25.18
N ILE A 101 -7.35 -26.45 25.34
CA ILE A 101 -6.42 -25.31 25.30
C ILE A 101 -6.44 -24.64 23.93
N ARG A 102 -6.27 -25.40 22.83
CA ARG A 102 -6.32 -24.86 21.45
C ARG A 102 -7.63 -24.16 21.15
N LYS A 103 -8.77 -24.74 21.56
CA LYS A 103 -10.11 -24.12 21.42
C LYS A 103 -10.21 -22.82 22.21
N GLN A 104 -9.68 -22.78 23.43
CA GLN A 104 -9.67 -21.55 24.23
C GLN A 104 -8.81 -20.44 23.59
N CYS A 105 -7.63 -20.76 23.05
CA CYS A 105 -6.81 -19.80 22.32
C CYS A 105 -7.55 -19.22 21.09
N ALA A 106 -8.30 -20.04 20.35
CA ALA A 106 -9.13 -19.57 19.25
C ALA A 106 -10.25 -18.63 19.72
N LEU A 107 -10.93 -18.95 20.82
CA LEU A 107 -11.97 -18.10 21.40
C LEU A 107 -11.43 -16.76 21.92
N VAL A 108 -10.19 -16.72 22.43
CA VAL A 108 -9.54 -15.45 22.83
C VAL A 108 -9.21 -14.62 21.59
N ALA A 109 -8.56 -15.20 20.57
CA ALA A 109 -8.26 -14.48 19.34
C ALA A 109 -9.52 -13.94 18.62
N LEU A 110 -10.64 -14.68 18.64
CA LEU A 110 -11.92 -14.21 18.09
C LEU A 110 -12.52 -13.03 18.87
N LYS A 111 -12.27 -12.91 20.18
CA LYS A 111 -12.64 -11.72 20.96
C LYS A 111 -11.80 -10.51 20.53
N ASP A 112 -10.50 -10.70 20.31
CA ASP A 112 -9.60 -9.63 19.88
C ASP A 112 -9.91 -9.17 18.46
N VAL A 113 -10.27 -10.10 17.56
CA VAL A 113 -10.84 -9.79 16.24
C VAL A 113 -12.10 -8.95 16.40
N LYS A 114 -13.07 -9.36 17.23
CA LYS A 114 -14.29 -8.56 17.47
C LYS A 114 -13.97 -7.15 17.95
N THR A 115 -13.06 -7.00 18.90
CA THR A 115 -12.61 -5.68 19.40
C THR A 115 -11.99 -4.84 18.28
N TYR A 116 -11.12 -5.43 17.46
CA TYR A 116 -10.49 -4.74 16.33
C TYR A 116 -11.52 -4.20 15.32
N LEU A 117 -12.54 -4.99 15.00
CA LEU A 117 -13.57 -4.62 14.02
C LEU A 117 -14.62 -3.65 14.57
N SER A 118 -15.04 -3.84 15.82
CA SER A 118 -16.10 -3.01 16.42
C SER A 118 -15.60 -1.72 17.07
N VAL A 119 -14.32 -1.66 17.48
CA VAL A 119 -13.75 -0.56 18.28
C VAL A 119 -12.54 0.08 17.62
N GLU A 120 -11.57 -0.69 17.13
CA GLU A 120 -10.34 -0.15 16.50
C GLU A 120 -10.55 0.29 15.03
N GLY A 121 -11.76 0.12 14.48
CA GLY A 121 -12.11 0.54 13.11
C GLY A 121 -11.63 -0.40 12.00
N GLY A 122 -11.27 -1.64 12.33
CA GLY A 122 -10.86 -2.65 11.35
C GLY A 122 -11.98 -3.03 10.37
N GLN A 123 -11.64 -3.18 9.09
CA GLN A 123 -12.61 -3.37 8.00
C GLN A 123 -12.67 -4.84 7.51
N ILE A 124 -12.60 -5.83 8.42
CA ILE A 124 -12.31 -7.24 8.10
C ILE A 124 -13.14 -8.31 8.94
N ALA A 125 -14.38 -8.80 8.57
CA ALA A 125 -15.27 -9.86 9.19
C ALA A 125 -15.41 -11.33 8.60
N VAL A 126 -15.63 -11.68 7.29
CA VAL A 126 -15.33 -13.06 6.71
C VAL A 126 -14.87 -13.15 5.20
N PHE A 127 -13.85 -13.97 4.86
CA PHE A 127 -13.37 -14.54 3.55
C PHE A 127 -12.32 -15.67 3.79
N PHE A 128 -12.41 -16.84 3.14
CA PHE A 128 -11.47 -17.96 3.41
C PHE A 128 -10.32 -18.07 2.40
N VAL A 129 -9.09 -18.30 2.89
CA VAL A 129 -7.90 -18.57 2.08
C VAL A 129 -7.32 -19.93 2.49
N GLU A 130 -7.59 -20.96 1.69
CA GLU A 130 -7.04 -22.29 1.90
C GLU A 130 -5.72 -22.46 1.14
N SER A 131 -4.70 -23.01 1.80
CA SER A 131 -3.44 -23.39 1.15
C SER A 131 -3.26 -24.90 1.14
N VAL A 132 -3.29 -25.47 -0.06
CA VAL A 132 -3.07 -26.90 -0.32
C VAL A 132 -1.72 -27.06 -1.03
N CYS A 133 -0.90 -27.98 -0.56
CA CYS A 133 0.34 -28.35 -1.23
C CYS A 133 0.68 -29.78 -0.85
N ASP A 134 0.89 -30.63 -1.85
CA ASP A 134 1.20 -32.06 -1.64
C ASP A 134 2.62 -32.42 -2.09
N ASP A 135 3.33 -31.42 -2.62
CA ASP A 135 4.74 -31.48 -3.01
C ASP A 135 5.66 -31.61 -1.76
N PRO A 136 6.36 -32.74 -1.58
CA PRO A 136 7.17 -33.00 -0.37
C PRO A 136 8.41 -32.09 -0.28
N GLU A 137 8.97 -31.64 -1.40
CA GLU A 137 10.17 -30.79 -1.42
C GLU A 137 9.83 -29.40 -0.91
N VAL A 138 8.73 -28.82 -1.41
CA VAL A 138 8.17 -27.56 -0.91
C VAL A 138 7.88 -27.64 0.59
N ILE A 139 7.33 -28.76 1.07
CA ILE A 139 7.00 -28.93 2.48
C ILE A 139 8.28 -28.99 3.33
N ALA A 140 9.29 -29.74 2.90
CA ALA A 140 10.57 -29.83 3.58
C ALA A 140 11.28 -28.46 3.64
N ALA A 141 11.33 -27.73 2.52
CA ALA A 141 11.89 -26.37 2.46
C ALA A 141 11.19 -25.42 3.45
N ASN A 142 9.85 -25.39 3.45
CA ASN A 142 9.05 -24.60 4.41
C ASN A 142 9.32 -24.95 5.89
N ILE A 143 9.64 -26.20 6.20
CA ILE A 143 9.98 -26.62 7.58
C ILE A 143 11.41 -26.14 7.93
N LEU A 144 12.38 -26.35 7.03
CA LEU A 144 13.77 -25.95 7.24
C LEU A 144 13.93 -24.44 7.41
N GLU A 145 13.25 -23.64 6.59
CA GLU A 145 13.35 -22.18 6.59
C GLU A 145 12.72 -21.56 7.86
N VAL A 146 11.46 -21.89 8.15
CA VAL A 146 10.65 -21.15 9.15
C VAL A 146 10.18 -21.97 10.36
N LYS A 147 10.63 -23.22 10.53
CA LYS A 147 10.31 -24.04 11.72
C LYS A 147 11.52 -24.44 12.55
N VAL A 148 12.67 -24.70 11.94
CA VAL A 148 13.94 -24.90 12.66
C VAL A 148 14.33 -23.68 13.51
N SER A 149 13.98 -22.48 13.07
CA SER A 149 14.20 -21.19 13.75
C SER A 149 13.03 -20.75 14.66
N SER A 150 11.98 -21.56 14.79
CA SER A 150 10.75 -21.17 15.49
C SER A 150 10.87 -21.31 17.01
N PRO A 151 10.30 -20.39 17.82
CA PRO A 151 10.22 -20.54 19.28
C PRO A 151 9.44 -21.79 19.77
N ASP A 152 8.78 -22.51 18.86
CA ASP A 152 8.20 -23.84 19.13
C ASP A 152 9.30 -24.92 19.37
N TYR A 153 10.55 -24.69 18.94
CA TYR A 153 11.65 -25.66 18.99
C TYR A 153 12.92 -25.04 19.62
N PRO A 154 13.22 -25.31 20.90
CA PRO A 154 14.42 -24.77 21.55
C PRO A 154 15.72 -25.53 21.17
N GLU A 155 15.63 -26.81 20.78
CA GLU A 155 16.76 -27.55 20.23
C GLU A 155 17.00 -27.19 18.76
N ARG A 156 18.27 -26.94 18.38
CA ARG A 156 18.66 -26.62 16.99
C ARG A 156 18.94 -27.85 16.11
N HIS A 157 18.65 -29.06 16.59
CA HIS A 157 18.87 -30.29 15.82
C HIS A 157 17.82 -30.45 14.72
N ARG A 158 18.17 -29.98 13.51
CA ARG A 158 17.32 -29.93 12.31
C ARG A 158 16.51 -31.22 12.07
N GLU A 159 17.15 -32.38 12.20
CA GLU A 159 16.52 -33.69 11.98
C GLU A 159 15.39 -33.98 12.97
N ARG A 160 15.60 -33.73 14.27
CA ARG A 160 14.57 -33.92 15.31
C ARG A 160 13.38 -32.97 15.11
N VAL A 161 13.67 -31.71 14.74
CA VAL A 161 12.62 -30.73 14.45
C VAL A 161 11.82 -31.14 13.21
N MET A 162 12.49 -31.67 12.18
CA MET A 162 11.82 -32.19 10.98
C MET A 162 10.90 -33.37 11.31
N ASP A 163 11.40 -34.39 12.01
CA ASP A 163 10.63 -35.58 12.40
C ASP A 163 9.40 -35.23 13.26
N ASP A 164 9.57 -34.39 14.30
CA ASP A 164 8.46 -33.91 15.11
C ASP A 164 7.44 -33.11 14.29
N PHE A 165 7.91 -32.24 13.39
CA PHE A 165 7.01 -31.42 12.57
C PHE A 165 6.25 -32.23 11.51
N LEU A 166 6.85 -33.29 10.96
CA LEU A 166 6.19 -34.23 10.06
C LEU A 166 5.11 -35.01 10.81
N LYS A 167 5.42 -35.59 11.99
CA LYS A 167 4.42 -36.25 12.85
C LYS A 167 3.29 -35.31 13.27
N ARG A 168 3.62 -34.04 13.52
CA ARG A 168 2.63 -32.98 13.75
C ARG A 168 1.73 -32.73 12.54
N ILE A 169 2.22 -32.81 11.30
CA ILE A 169 1.39 -32.72 10.10
C ILE A 169 0.43 -33.92 10.03
N GLU A 170 0.92 -35.13 10.28
CA GLU A 170 0.07 -36.34 10.30
C GLU A 170 -1.08 -36.23 11.32
N CYS A 171 -0.83 -35.69 12.52
CA CYS A 171 -1.89 -35.42 13.51
C CYS A 171 -3.06 -34.58 12.96
N TYR A 172 -2.78 -33.61 12.07
CA TYR A 172 -3.82 -32.78 11.45
C TYR A 172 -4.49 -33.47 10.26
N LYS A 173 -3.77 -34.30 9.48
CA LYS A 173 -4.35 -35.02 8.33
C LYS A 173 -5.53 -35.91 8.73
N VAL A 174 -5.48 -36.56 9.90
CA VAL A 174 -6.55 -37.47 10.39
C VAL A 174 -7.91 -36.79 10.43
N THR A 175 -7.97 -35.48 10.70
CA THR A 175 -9.22 -34.71 10.82
C THR A 175 -9.28 -33.54 9.84
N TYR A 176 -8.46 -33.53 8.79
CA TYR A 176 -8.45 -32.42 7.82
C TYR A 176 -9.53 -32.64 6.77
N GLN A 177 -10.54 -31.77 6.81
CA GLN A 177 -11.53 -31.62 5.76
C GLN A 177 -11.14 -30.37 4.95
N PRO A 178 -10.67 -30.50 3.70
CA PRO A 178 -10.47 -29.36 2.83
C PRO A 178 -11.83 -28.76 2.44
N LEU A 179 -11.86 -27.51 2.00
CA LEU A 179 -13.12 -26.88 1.56
C LEU A 179 -13.74 -27.67 0.40
N ASP A 180 -15.06 -27.72 0.30
CA ASP A 180 -15.78 -28.41 -0.77
C ASP A 180 -16.66 -27.44 -1.60
N PRO A 181 -16.20 -26.99 -2.79
CA PRO A 181 -16.96 -26.07 -3.63
C PRO A 181 -18.23 -26.70 -4.23
N ASP A 182 -18.32 -28.02 -4.29
CA ASP A 182 -19.35 -28.71 -5.08
C ASP A 182 -20.57 -29.12 -4.23
N ASP A 183 -20.37 -29.44 -2.95
CA ASP A 183 -21.47 -29.70 -2.01
C ASP A 183 -21.47 -28.84 -0.73
N TYR A 184 -20.57 -29.10 0.23
CA TYR A 184 -20.73 -28.56 1.59
C TYR A 184 -20.45 -27.05 1.71
N ASP A 185 -19.39 -26.55 1.07
CA ASP A 185 -18.94 -25.16 1.14
C ASP A 185 -19.33 -24.34 -0.11
N LYS A 186 -20.19 -24.88 -0.99
CA LYS A 186 -20.60 -24.24 -2.27
C LYS A 186 -21.13 -22.80 -2.15
N ASP A 187 -21.65 -22.44 -0.97
CA ASP A 187 -22.19 -21.11 -0.67
C ASP A 187 -21.19 -20.18 0.02
N LEU A 188 -19.98 -20.65 0.36
CA LEU A 188 -18.92 -19.86 0.98
C LEU A 188 -18.05 -19.12 -0.03
N SER A 189 -17.60 -17.92 0.35
CA SER A 189 -16.66 -17.10 -0.42
C SER A 189 -15.21 -17.43 -0.05
N PHE A 190 -14.47 -18.01 -1.00
CA PHE A 190 -13.12 -18.49 -0.72
C PHE A 190 -12.19 -18.55 -1.93
N ILE A 191 -10.89 -18.65 -1.65
CA ILE A 191 -9.85 -19.06 -2.60
C ILE A 191 -9.04 -20.23 -2.06
N LYS A 192 -8.87 -21.27 -2.86
CA LYS A 192 -7.87 -22.32 -2.68
C LYS A 192 -6.63 -21.99 -3.50
N VAL A 193 -5.50 -21.85 -2.84
CA VAL A 193 -4.17 -21.71 -3.45
C VAL A 193 -3.50 -23.09 -3.43
N MET A 194 -3.34 -23.70 -4.60
CA MET A 194 -2.84 -25.07 -4.74
C MET A 194 -1.42 -25.09 -5.30
N ASN A 195 -0.54 -25.87 -4.65
CA ASN A 195 0.86 -26.07 -5.01
C ASN A 195 1.60 -24.75 -5.30
N VAL A 196 1.67 -23.88 -4.28
CA VAL A 196 2.41 -22.60 -4.30
C VAL A 196 1.98 -21.67 -5.45
N GLY A 197 0.67 -21.62 -5.72
CA GLY A 197 0.10 -20.74 -6.76
C GLY A 197 0.13 -21.31 -8.18
N ARG A 198 0.53 -22.59 -8.39
CA ARG A 198 0.41 -23.24 -9.70
C ARG A 198 -1.04 -23.37 -10.17
N ARG A 199 -2.01 -23.48 -9.25
CA ARG A 199 -3.45 -23.52 -9.55
C ARG A 199 -4.25 -22.80 -8.48
N PHE A 200 -5.38 -22.23 -8.89
CA PHE A 200 -6.33 -21.56 -8.01
C PHE A 200 -7.73 -22.12 -8.24
N LEU A 201 -8.54 -22.18 -7.17
CA LEU A 201 -9.99 -22.35 -7.26
C LEU A 201 -10.60 -21.22 -6.45
N VAL A 202 -11.47 -20.42 -7.08
CA VAL A 202 -12.11 -19.26 -6.46
C VAL A 202 -13.62 -19.49 -6.47
N ASN A 203 -14.27 -19.39 -5.31
CA ASN A 203 -15.71 -19.51 -5.19
C ASN A 203 -16.34 -18.21 -4.68
N ARG A 204 -17.47 -17.83 -5.31
CA ARG A 204 -18.37 -16.73 -4.91
C ARG A 204 -17.67 -15.46 -4.35
N VAL A 205 -16.90 -14.76 -5.17
CA VAL A 205 -16.38 -13.42 -4.82
C VAL A 205 -17.54 -12.44 -4.69
N GLN A 206 -17.68 -11.79 -3.53
CA GLN A 206 -18.85 -10.96 -3.19
C GLN A 206 -18.64 -9.46 -3.43
N ASP A 207 -17.41 -8.97 -3.28
CA ASP A 207 -17.12 -7.54 -3.23
C ASP A 207 -15.77 -7.15 -3.87
N TYR A 208 -15.51 -5.85 -3.90
CA TYR A 208 -14.27 -5.28 -4.42
C TYR A 208 -13.03 -5.77 -3.66
N ILE A 209 -13.08 -5.84 -2.32
CA ILE A 209 -11.89 -6.17 -1.52
C ILE A 209 -11.52 -7.66 -1.66
N GLN A 210 -12.50 -8.56 -1.72
CA GLN A 210 -12.30 -9.98 -2.05
C GLN A 210 -11.71 -10.14 -3.45
N SER A 211 -12.19 -9.39 -4.46
CA SER A 211 -11.60 -9.44 -5.81
C SER A 211 -10.13 -8.99 -5.84
N LYS A 212 -9.76 -7.96 -5.07
CA LYS A 212 -8.38 -7.50 -4.89
C LYS A 212 -7.52 -8.51 -4.14
N ILE A 213 -8.05 -9.15 -3.10
CA ILE A 213 -7.38 -10.23 -2.36
C ILE A 213 -7.07 -11.41 -3.30
N VAL A 214 -8.06 -11.86 -4.08
CA VAL A 214 -7.88 -12.92 -5.09
C VAL A 214 -6.80 -12.52 -6.09
N TYR A 215 -6.88 -11.32 -6.66
CA TYR A 215 -5.91 -10.83 -7.63
C TYR A 215 -4.48 -10.76 -7.05
N TYR A 216 -4.29 -10.28 -5.82
CA TYR A 216 -2.98 -10.28 -5.17
C TYR A 216 -2.46 -11.71 -4.93
N LEU A 217 -3.29 -12.60 -4.39
CA LEU A 217 -2.92 -13.99 -4.12
C LEU A 217 -2.60 -14.79 -5.39
N MET A 218 -3.12 -14.38 -6.55
CA MET A 218 -2.80 -14.97 -7.85
C MET A 218 -1.48 -14.49 -8.46
N ASN A 219 -0.94 -13.35 -8.01
CA ASN A 219 0.30 -12.78 -8.55
C ASN A 219 1.52 -12.98 -7.64
N ILE A 220 1.35 -13.27 -6.34
CA ILE A 220 2.48 -13.56 -5.46
C ILE A 220 3.15 -14.90 -5.78
N HIS A 221 4.48 -14.90 -5.83
CA HIS A 221 5.28 -16.12 -5.77
C HIS A 221 6.11 -16.23 -4.48
N VAL A 222 6.78 -17.38 -4.33
CA VAL A 222 7.59 -17.75 -3.16
C VAL A 222 9.06 -17.98 -3.57
N HIS A 223 9.42 -17.70 -4.82
CA HIS A 223 10.81 -17.73 -5.25
C HIS A 223 11.58 -16.58 -4.59
N SER A 224 12.82 -16.83 -4.18
CA SER A 224 13.73 -15.79 -3.72
C SER A 224 14.20 -14.94 -4.90
N HIS A 225 14.07 -13.62 -4.79
CA HIS A 225 14.45 -12.66 -5.83
C HIS A 225 14.82 -11.32 -5.20
N SER A 226 15.62 -10.53 -5.92
CA SER A 226 16.09 -9.22 -5.44
C SER A 226 15.41 -8.07 -6.19
N ILE A 227 14.80 -7.15 -5.44
CA ILE A 227 14.25 -5.90 -5.98
C ILE A 227 15.19 -4.77 -5.58
N TYR A 228 15.86 -4.18 -6.56
CA TYR A 228 16.72 -3.01 -6.42
C TYR A 228 15.89 -1.76 -6.73
N LEU A 229 15.87 -0.79 -5.82
CA LEU A 229 15.24 0.51 -6.05
C LEU A 229 16.30 1.60 -5.96
N CYS A 230 16.36 2.46 -6.98
CA CYS A 230 17.12 3.69 -6.90
C CYS A 230 16.33 4.87 -7.47
N ARG A 231 16.86 6.07 -7.28
CA ARG A 231 16.44 7.24 -8.04
C ARG A 231 17.24 7.33 -9.34
N HIS A 232 16.76 8.14 -10.27
CA HIS A 232 17.63 8.73 -11.29
C HIS A 232 18.87 9.38 -10.65
N GLY A 233 19.96 9.49 -11.41
CA GLY A 233 21.10 10.33 -11.04
C GLY A 233 20.69 11.79 -10.81
N GLU A 234 21.50 12.55 -10.08
CA GLU A 234 21.25 13.98 -9.81
C GLU A 234 20.89 14.75 -11.11
N SER A 235 19.74 15.44 -11.13
CA SER A 235 19.29 16.22 -12.29
C SER A 235 19.57 17.71 -12.12
N ASN A 236 19.53 18.49 -13.21
CA ASN A 236 19.73 19.95 -13.15
C ASN A 236 18.71 20.63 -12.23
N HIS A 237 17.43 20.20 -12.21
CA HIS A 237 16.45 20.69 -11.22
C HIS A 237 16.81 20.34 -9.77
N ASN A 238 17.53 19.24 -9.51
CA ASN A 238 17.99 18.94 -8.15
C ASN A 238 19.08 19.94 -7.71
N VAL A 239 20.01 20.29 -8.60
CA VAL A 239 21.04 21.31 -8.35
C VAL A 239 20.40 22.68 -8.09
N GLU A 240 19.35 23.03 -8.82
CA GLU A 240 18.58 24.27 -8.64
C GLU A 240 17.57 24.23 -7.47
N GLY A 241 17.37 23.09 -6.82
CA GLY A 241 16.38 22.92 -5.74
C GLY A 241 14.91 23.01 -6.18
N ARG A 242 14.63 22.81 -7.48
CA ARG A 242 13.28 22.77 -8.05
C ARG A 242 12.64 21.39 -7.89
N ILE A 243 11.31 21.36 -7.80
CA ILE A 243 10.51 20.13 -7.87
C ILE A 243 9.94 19.92 -9.28
N GLY A 244 9.61 18.68 -9.62
CA GLY A 244 8.95 18.36 -10.89
C GLY A 244 9.80 18.63 -12.14
N GLY A 245 9.10 18.86 -13.25
CA GLY A 245 9.64 19.07 -14.59
C GLY A 245 10.33 17.83 -15.18
N ASP A 246 10.96 18.03 -16.34
CA ASP A 246 11.64 16.96 -17.10
C ASP A 246 13.10 17.31 -17.44
N SER A 247 13.84 17.79 -16.43
CA SER A 247 15.26 18.12 -16.58
C SER A 247 16.15 16.89 -16.77
N GLU A 248 17.23 17.10 -17.51
CA GLU A 248 18.31 16.12 -17.74
C GLU A 248 19.20 15.89 -16.51
N LEU A 249 20.03 14.84 -16.57
CA LEU A 249 21.09 14.58 -15.61
C LEU A 249 22.14 15.70 -15.56
N SER A 250 22.56 16.04 -14.34
CA SER A 250 23.76 16.83 -14.07
C SER A 250 25.03 16.02 -14.43
N PRO A 251 26.22 16.65 -14.48
CA PRO A 251 27.48 15.92 -14.63
C PRO A 251 27.69 14.84 -13.54
N ARG A 252 27.23 15.08 -12.30
CA ARG A 252 27.28 14.10 -11.21
C ARG A 252 26.22 13.01 -11.37
N GLY A 253 25.05 13.35 -11.93
CA GLY A 253 24.03 12.38 -12.31
C GLY A 253 24.53 11.35 -13.32
N LYS A 254 25.37 11.76 -14.28
CA LYS A 254 26.03 10.85 -15.23
C LYS A 254 27.10 9.98 -14.55
N GLN A 255 27.90 10.55 -13.65
CA GLN A 255 28.85 9.77 -12.82
C GLN A 255 28.14 8.70 -11.98
N PHE A 256 26.98 9.01 -11.40
CA PHE A 256 26.14 8.03 -10.71
C PHE A 256 25.67 6.91 -11.65
N ALA A 257 25.27 7.23 -12.88
CA ALA A 257 24.81 6.24 -13.86
C ALA A 257 25.94 5.27 -14.27
N HIS A 258 27.17 5.76 -14.48
CA HIS A 258 28.35 4.90 -14.66
C HIS A 258 28.57 3.98 -13.44
N ALA A 259 28.58 4.54 -12.22
CA ALA A 259 28.78 3.75 -11.00
C ALA A 259 27.67 2.72 -10.75
N LEU A 260 26.44 2.98 -11.22
CA LEU A 260 25.33 2.03 -11.18
C LEU A 260 25.52 0.88 -12.17
N ARG A 261 26.07 1.12 -13.37
CA ARG A 261 26.48 0.05 -14.30
C ARG A 261 27.55 -0.83 -13.66
N ASP A 262 28.63 -0.19 -13.18
CA ASP A 262 29.78 -0.90 -12.60
C ASP A 262 29.33 -1.76 -11.38
N PHE A 263 28.38 -1.28 -10.58
CA PHE A 263 27.73 -2.06 -9.50
C PHE A 263 26.96 -3.30 -10.00
N ILE A 264 26.18 -3.17 -11.09
CA ILE A 264 25.41 -4.28 -11.67
C ILE A 264 26.35 -5.36 -12.23
N GLU A 265 27.44 -4.93 -12.89
CA GLU A 265 28.48 -5.82 -13.43
C GLU A 265 29.25 -6.54 -12.31
N GLU A 266 29.69 -5.81 -11.27
CA GLU A 266 30.41 -6.38 -10.11
C GLU A 266 29.58 -7.45 -9.38
N HIS A 267 28.28 -7.20 -9.21
CA HIS A 267 27.37 -8.11 -8.50
C HIS A 267 26.79 -9.22 -9.39
N GLN A 268 27.15 -9.27 -10.68
CA GLN A 268 26.74 -10.28 -11.65
C GLN A 268 25.22 -10.55 -11.63
N LEU A 269 24.42 -9.48 -11.70
CA LEU A 269 22.96 -9.56 -11.56
C LEU A 269 22.30 -10.16 -12.80
N SER A 270 22.30 -11.50 -12.90
CA SER A 270 21.67 -12.25 -13.98
C SER A 270 20.15 -12.04 -14.03
N ASP A 271 19.61 -12.03 -15.25
CA ASP A 271 18.19 -11.82 -15.56
C ASP A 271 17.56 -10.54 -14.97
N LEU A 272 18.38 -9.52 -14.72
CA LEU A 272 17.93 -8.23 -14.17
C LEU A 272 17.07 -7.46 -15.18
N LYS A 273 15.80 -7.26 -14.86
CA LYS A 273 14.92 -6.35 -15.61
C LYS A 273 15.09 -4.92 -15.12
N VAL A 274 15.28 -3.98 -16.03
CA VAL A 274 15.39 -2.55 -15.69
C VAL A 274 14.11 -1.81 -16.07
N TRP A 275 13.52 -1.10 -15.11
CA TRP A 275 12.34 -0.26 -15.31
C TRP A 275 12.63 1.20 -15.01
N THR A 276 12.15 2.09 -15.87
CA THR A 276 12.26 3.55 -15.71
C THR A 276 10.89 4.20 -15.68
N SER A 277 10.85 5.47 -15.27
CA SER A 277 9.75 6.35 -15.65
C SER A 277 9.88 6.81 -17.12
N GLN A 278 8.93 7.62 -17.60
CA GLN A 278 9.02 8.29 -18.90
C GLN A 278 9.79 9.63 -18.85
N LEU A 279 10.32 10.02 -17.69
CA LEU A 279 11.07 11.28 -17.52
C LEU A 279 12.56 11.09 -17.85
N ARG A 280 13.14 12.05 -18.58
CA ARG A 280 14.48 12.01 -19.21
C ARG A 280 15.57 11.57 -18.25
N ARG A 281 15.60 12.13 -17.04
CA ARG A 281 16.58 11.75 -15.99
C ARG A 281 16.59 10.26 -15.63
N THR A 282 15.45 9.57 -15.59
CA THR A 282 15.44 8.11 -15.35
C THR A 282 15.89 7.32 -16.57
N ILE A 283 15.53 7.80 -17.77
CA ILE A 283 15.89 7.19 -19.05
C ILE A 283 17.41 7.29 -19.27
N GLN A 284 17.99 8.48 -19.13
CA GLN A 284 19.43 8.73 -19.22
C GLN A 284 20.25 7.97 -18.18
N THR A 285 19.66 7.64 -17.02
CA THR A 285 20.32 6.79 -16.02
C THR A 285 20.34 5.32 -16.47
N ALA A 286 19.31 4.85 -17.19
CA ALA A 286 19.23 3.49 -17.71
C ALA A 286 20.02 3.28 -19.02
N GLU A 287 20.06 4.29 -19.90
CA GLU A 287 20.82 4.26 -21.16
C GLU A 287 22.31 3.98 -20.92
N GLU A 288 22.88 4.51 -19.85
CA GLU A 288 24.28 4.29 -19.46
C GLU A 288 24.59 2.86 -18.98
N LEU A 289 23.56 2.10 -18.59
CA LEU A 289 23.71 0.72 -18.15
C LEU A 289 23.93 -0.26 -19.32
N GLY A 290 23.67 0.16 -20.56
CA GLY A 290 23.86 -0.67 -21.75
C GLY A 290 22.92 -1.87 -21.89
N VAL A 291 21.91 -2.00 -21.01
CA VAL A 291 20.94 -3.11 -20.98
C VAL A 291 19.54 -2.67 -21.42
N PRO A 292 18.69 -3.59 -21.92
CA PRO A 292 17.29 -3.27 -22.24
C PRO A 292 16.52 -2.80 -20.99
N TYR A 293 15.70 -1.75 -21.16
CA TYR A 293 14.85 -1.21 -20.10
C TYR A 293 13.43 -0.90 -20.61
N GLU A 294 12.45 -0.98 -19.71
CA GLU A 294 11.04 -0.68 -19.99
C GLU A 294 10.64 0.67 -19.37
N GLN A 295 9.92 1.51 -20.12
CA GLN A 295 9.47 2.82 -19.65
C GLN A 295 8.00 2.78 -19.19
N TRP A 296 7.78 3.00 -17.89
CA TRP A 296 6.46 2.93 -17.29
C TRP A 296 5.97 4.34 -16.89
N LYS A 297 4.93 4.87 -17.56
CA LYS A 297 4.36 6.19 -17.22
C LYS A 297 3.93 6.30 -15.75
N ILE A 298 3.45 5.20 -15.18
CA ILE A 298 3.03 5.13 -13.78
C ILE A 298 4.20 5.16 -12.77
N LEU A 299 5.46 5.13 -13.23
CA LEU A 299 6.66 5.40 -12.43
C LEU A 299 7.10 6.88 -12.47
N ASN A 300 6.42 7.79 -13.18
CA ASN A 300 6.73 9.23 -13.15
C ASN A 300 6.65 9.77 -11.70
N GLU A 301 7.41 10.83 -11.40
CA GLU A 301 7.37 11.49 -10.07
C GLU A 301 5.96 11.97 -9.72
N ILE A 302 5.72 12.26 -8.43
CA ILE A 302 4.49 12.95 -8.01
C ILE A 302 4.29 14.26 -8.78
N ASP A 303 3.11 14.43 -9.37
CA ASP A 303 2.74 15.66 -10.08
C ASP A 303 2.49 16.80 -9.08
N ALA A 304 3.27 17.88 -9.15
CA ALA A 304 3.10 19.05 -8.29
C ALA A 304 2.10 20.08 -8.84
N GLY A 305 1.45 19.82 -9.97
CA GLY A 305 0.43 20.67 -10.58
C GLY A 305 0.94 22.09 -10.84
N VAL A 306 0.25 23.09 -10.27
CA VAL A 306 0.68 24.52 -10.37
C VAL A 306 2.02 24.83 -9.70
N CYS A 307 2.61 23.88 -8.97
CA CYS A 307 3.91 24.01 -8.30
C CYS A 307 5.07 23.30 -9.02
N GLU A 308 4.84 22.74 -10.21
CA GLU A 308 5.91 22.19 -11.06
C GLU A 308 6.98 23.26 -11.39
N GLU A 309 8.25 22.83 -11.46
CA GLU A 309 9.43 23.66 -11.77
C GLU A 309 9.74 24.80 -10.77
N MET A 310 9.00 24.90 -9.66
CA MET A 310 9.25 25.86 -8.57
C MET A 310 10.23 25.30 -7.53
N THR A 311 10.97 26.18 -6.85
CA THR A 311 11.67 25.81 -5.61
C THR A 311 10.71 25.82 -4.42
N TYR A 312 11.05 25.11 -3.34
CA TYR A 312 10.25 25.15 -2.11
C TYR A 312 10.11 26.57 -1.52
N GLU A 313 11.11 27.44 -1.71
CA GLU A 313 11.04 28.84 -1.30
C GLU A 313 10.02 29.62 -2.13
N MET A 314 10.04 29.45 -3.47
CA MET A 314 9.05 30.06 -4.36
C MET A 314 7.61 29.62 -4.02
N ILE A 315 7.41 28.33 -3.72
CA ILE A 315 6.10 27.80 -3.28
C ILE A 315 5.69 28.43 -1.93
N GLY A 316 6.61 28.52 -0.96
CA GLY A 316 6.34 29.15 0.34
C GLY A 316 5.97 30.63 0.25
N ASN A 317 6.53 31.35 -0.73
CA ASN A 317 6.24 32.77 -0.97
C ASN A 317 4.97 32.99 -1.82
N THR A 318 4.71 32.14 -2.81
CA THR A 318 3.59 32.28 -3.76
C THR A 318 2.30 31.65 -3.24
N PHE A 319 2.41 30.51 -2.57
CA PHE A 319 1.29 29.70 -2.06
C PHE A 319 1.49 29.34 -0.57
N PRO A 320 1.56 30.32 0.35
CA PRO A 320 1.90 30.09 1.75
C PRO A 320 0.90 29.17 2.49
N GLU A 321 -0.39 29.23 2.14
CA GLU A 321 -1.41 28.36 2.72
C GLU A 321 -1.24 26.90 2.28
N GLU A 322 -1.05 26.66 0.98
CA GLU A 322 -0.77 25.34 0.39
C GLU A 322 0.50 24.70 0.99
N PHE A 323 1.57 25.50 1.13
CA PHE A 323 2.82 25.07 1.76
C PHE A 323 2.61 24.62 3.21
N ALA A 324 1.80 25.37 3.98
CA ALA A 324 1.47 25.03 5.36
C ALA A 324 0.55 23.79 5.46
N LEU A 325 -0.45 23.66 4.58
CA LEU A 325 -1.35 22.50 4.53
C LEU A 325 -0.56 21.21 4.22
N ARG A 326 0.42 21.28 3.31
CA ARG A 326 1.29 20.16 2.97
C ARG A 326 2.22 19.75 4.11
N ASP A 327 2.73 20.69 4.90
CA ASP A 327 3.57 20.34 6.07
C ASP A 327 2.74 19.77 7.24
N GLN A 328 1.45 20.13 7.32
CA GLN A 328 0.49 19.57 8.27
C GLN A 328 0.13 18.11 7.95
N ASP A 329 -0.32 17.81 6.73
CA ASP A 329 -0.81 16.49 6.31
C ASP A 329 -0.25 16.07 4.93
N LYS A 330 1.08 15.89 4.88
CA LYS A 330 1.85 15.60 3.66
C LYS A 330 1.38 14.37 2.86
N TYR A 331 0.67 13.43 3.49
CA TYR A 331 0.22 12.21 2.81
C TYR A 331 -1.08 12.43 2.01
N HIS A 332 -2.07 13.09 2.62
CA HIS A 332 -3.37 13.36 1.98
C HIS A 332 -3.42 14.72 1.25
N TYR A 333 -2.44 15.60 1.48
CA TYR A 333 -2.32 16.84 0.72
C TYR A 333 -2.13 16.53 -0.77
N ARG A 334 -3.04 17.04 -1.61
CA ARG A 334 -2.98 16.99 -3.07
C ARG A 334 -2.62 18.38 -3.58
N TYR A 335 -1.61 18.49 -4.42
CA TYR A 335 -1.27 19.76 -5.07
C TYR A 335 -2.43 20.28 -5.95
N PRO A 336 -2.66 21.60 -6.04
CA PRO A 336 -3.66 22.15 -6.96
C PRO A 336 -3.33 21.77 -8.40
N GLY A 337 -4.21 20.98 -9.02
CA GLY A 337 -4.00 20.44 -10.38
C GLY A 337 -3.04 19.25 -10.47
N GLY A 338 -2.53 18.72 -9.35
CA GLY A 338 -1.58 17.61 -9.29
C GLY A 338 -2.02 16.49 -8.35
N GLU A 339 -1.06 15.77 -7.78
CA GLU A 339 -1.24 14.55 -6.99
C GLU A 339 -0.99 14.72 -5.49
N SER A 340 -1.49 13.75 -4.71
CA SER A 340 -1.08 13.45 -3.33
C SER A 340 -0.26 12.16 -3.26
N TYR A 341 0.39 11.88 -2.12
CA TYR A 341 1.01 10.56 -1.90
C TYR A 341 -0.04 9.43 -1.91
N GLN A 342 -1.29 9.72 -1.55
CA GLN A 342 -2.40 8.78 -1.60
C GLN A 342 -2.82 8.43 -3.03
N ASP A 343 -2.73 9.39 -3.96
CA ASP A 343 -2.95 9.15 -5.40
C ASP A 343 -1.80 8.35 -6.00
N LEU A 344 -0.56 8.72 -5.63
CA LEU A 344 0.64 8.04 -6.07
C LEU A 344 0.65 6.55 -5.67
N VAL A 345 0.21 6.21 -4.45
CA VAL A 345 0.03 4.81 -4.02
C VAL A 345 -0.98 4.07 -4.91
N GLN A 346 -2.10 4.70 -5.28
CA GLN A 346 -3.08 4.07 -6.19
C GLN A 346 -2.51 3.89 -7.60
N ARG A 347 -1.79 4.90 -8.12
CA ARG A 347 -1.10 4.84 -9.42
C ARG A 347 -0.01 3.76 -9.48
N LEU A 348 0.69 3.54 -8.37
CA LEU A 348 1.76 2.53 -8.27
C LEU A 348 1.26 1.11 -8.01
N GLU A 349 -0.03 0.89 -7.75
CA GLU A 349 -0.55 -0.46 -7.46
C GLU A 349 -0.16 -1.48 -8.55
N PRO A 350 -0.31 -1.21 -9.87
CA PRO A 350 0.10 -2.16 -10.90
C PRO A 350 1.61 -2.46 -10.89
N VAL A 351 2.46 -1.49 -10.53
CA VAL A 351 3.91 -1.71 -10.39
C VAL A 351 4.20 -2.69 -9.26
N ILE A 352 3.56 -2.53 -8.10
CA ILE A 352 3.75 -3.44 -6.96
C ILE A 352 3.29 -4.86 -7.29
N MET A 353 2.22 -5.02 -8.09
CA MET A 353 1.76 -6.33 -8.54
C MET A 353 2.75 -6.99 -9.50
N GLU A 354 3.32 -6.22 -10.43
CA GLU A 354 4.35 -6.73 -11.33
C GLU A 354 5.65 -7.06 -10.59
N LEU A 355 6.07 -6.24 -9.61
CA LEU A 355 7.21 -6.55 -8.73
C LEU A 355 7.03 -7.85 -7.94
N GLU A 356 5.83 -8.15 -7.45
CA GLU A 356 5.53 -9.41 -6.74
C GLU A 356 5.42 -10.62 -7.70
N ARG A 357 5.38 -10.39 -9.02
CA ARG A 357 5.33 -11.41 -10.09
C ARG A 357 6.69 -11.69 -10.75
N GLN A 358 7.59 -10.70 -10.77
CA GLN A 358 8.89 -10.79 -11.44
C GLN A 358 10.01 -11.34 -10.56
N GLY A 359 11.11 -11.73 -11.20
CA GLY A 359 12.37 -12.14 -10.54
C GLY A 359 13.19 -10.92 -10.10
N ASN A 360 14.44 -10.84 -10.59
CA ASN A 360 15.33 -9.72 -10.29
C ASN A 360 14.90 -8.47 -11.07
N VAL A 361 14.64 -7.37 -10.36
CA VAL A 361 14.19 -6.10 -10.98
C VAL A 361 14.94 -4.91 -10.38
N LEU A 362 15.46 -4.03 -11.24
CA LEU A 362 15.95 -2.71 -10.90
C LEU A 362 14.93 -1.66 -11.34
N VAL A 363 14.43 -0.85 -10.40
CA VAL A 363 13.52 0.26 -10.70
C VAL A 363 14.23 1.59 -10.46
N ILE A 364 14.42 2.35 -11.55
CA ILE A 364 15.04 3.67 -11.58
C ILE A 364 13.92 4.72 -11.61
N CYS A 365 13.64 5.32 -10.46
CA CYS A 365 12.46 6.15 -10.26
C CYS A 365 12.81 7.51 -9.60
N HIS A 366 11.90 8.05 -8.78
CA HIS A 366 11.97 9.39 -8.22
C HIS A 366 11.72 9.39 -6.70
N GLN A 367 11.81 10.55 -6.06
CA GLN A 367 11.86 10.64 -4.60
C GLN A 367 10.51 10.33 -3.93
N ALA A 368 9.36 10.73 -4.48
CA ALA A 368 8.07 10.36 -3.91
C ALA A 368 7.70 8.91 -4.27
N VAL A 369 8.01 8.48 -5.50
CA VAL A 369 7.78 7.10 -6.00
C VAL A 369 8.51 6.07 -5.12
N MET A 370 9.81 6.24 -4.91
CA MET A 370 10.63 5.33 -4.09
C MET A 370 10.13 5.27 -2.63
N ARG A 371 9.70 6.40 -2.06
CA ARG A 371 9.09 6.45 -0.71
C ARG A 371 7.79 5.67 -0.62
N CYS A 372 6.98 5.64 -1.68
CA CYS A 372 5.75 4.86 -1.72
C CYS A 372 6.02 3.35 -1.80
N CYS A 373 7.09 2.93 -2.49
CA CYS A 373 7.51 1.53 -2.56
C CYS A 373 8.06 1.01 -1.20
N LYS A 374 8.56 1.92 -0.36
CA LYS A 374 8.84 1.71 1.08
C LYS A 374 9.74 0.50 1.39
N VAL A 375 10.92 0.51 0.78
CA VAL A 375 11.98 -0.52 0.92
C VAL A 375 13.13 -0.02 1.81
N GLU A 376 13.86 -0.97 2.39
CA GLU A 376 15.07 -0.75 3.18
C GLU A 376 16.19 -0.15 2.28
N MET A 377 16.92 0.87 2.76
CA MET A 377 17.81 1.68 1.92
C MET A 377 19.29 1.29 2.10
N PHE A 378 20.00 1.09 0.98
CA PHE A 378 21.46 1.00 0.94
C PHE A 378 22.07 2.27 0.32
N TYR A 379 23.30 2.61 0.70
CA TYR A 379 24.01 3.79 0.21
C TYR A 379 25.13 3.38 -0.74
N LEU A 380 25.01 3.77 -2.01
CA LEU A 380 26.16 3.94 -2.88
C LEU A 380 26.89 5.21 -2.41
N ASN A 381 28.19 5.13 -2.13
CA ASN A 381 29.00 6.23 -1.58
C ASN A 381 29.34 7.30 -2.64
N VAL A 382 28.32 7.81 -3.32
CA VAL A 382 28.40 8.83 -4.37
C VAL A 382 27.86 10.15 -3.81
N GLU A 383 28.67 11.19 -3.85
CA GLU A 383 28.21 12.52 -3.39
C GLU A 383 27.14 13.09 -4.34
N SER A 384 26.01 13.52 -3.78
CA SER A 384 24.92 14.20 -4.51
C SER A 384 24.26 15.26 -3.63
N VAL A 385 23.52 16.21 -4.21
CA VAL A 385 22.74 17.19 -3.42
C VAL A 385 21.64 16.50 -2.60
N ASN A 386 21.49 16.91 -1.34
CA ASN A 386 20.45 16.36 -0.48
C ASN A 386 19.08 17.00 -0.78
N THR A 387 18.21 16.26 -1.47
CA THR A 387 16.82 16.66 -1.75
C THR A 387 15.82 16.23 -0.66
N HIS A 388 16.30 15.69 0.47
CA HIS A 388 15.47 15.39 1.62
C HIS A 388 15.03 16.69 2.32
N ARG A 389 13.72 16.85 2.52
CA ARG A 389 13.17 17.92 3.35
C ARG A 389 12.47 17.27 4.54
N ASP A 390 13.07 17.44 5.70
CA ASP A 390 12.51 16.99 6.98
C ASP A 390 11.19 17.70 7.27
N ARG A 391 10.35 17.05 8.08
CA ARG A 391 9.16 17.73 8.62
C ARG A 391 9.67 18.84 9.56
N PRO A 392 9.21 20.09 9.43
CA PRO A 392 9.55 21.13 10.40
C PRO A 392 9.07 20.72 11.79
N LEU A 393 10.01 20.34 12.65
CA LEU A 393 9.75 20.13 14.07
C LEU A 393 9.71 21.51 14.71
N ASP A 394 8.51 21.90 15.16
CA ASP A 394 8.22 23.06 15.99
C ASP A 394 8.65 24.44 15.46
N LYS A 395 7.78 25.01 14.61
CA LYS A 395 7.20 26.32 14.97
C LYS A 395 6.12 26.11 16.03
N ILE A 396 6.49 25.70 17.25
CA ILE A 396 5.62 25.90 18.41
C ILE A 396 5.36 27.41 18.47
N GLN A 397 4.08 27.78 18.46
CA GLN A 397 3.63 29.16 18.43
C GLN A 397 3.85 29.84 19.79
N ARG A 398 5.11 30.08 20.15
CA ARG A 398 5.50 31.03 21.20
C ARG A 398 5.28 32.46 20.68
N ASN A 399 4.03 32.90 20.64
CA ASN A 399 3.56 34.15 21.25
C ASN A 399 2.19 34.61 20.73
N SER A 400 1.50 35.34 21.61
CA SER A 400 0.26 36.09 21.41
C SER A 400 -0.85 35.39 20.61
N ALA A 401 -1.75 34.73 21.35
CA ALA A 401 -3.16 34.92 21.06
C ALA A 401 -3.43 36.45 21.05
N LEU A 402 -3.80 37.00 19.89
CA LEU A 402 -4.26 38.38 19.81
C LEU A 402 -5.63 38.48 20.49
N ILE A 403 -5.58 38.88 21.75
CA ILE A 403 -6.74 39.05 22.61
C ILE A 403 -7.58 40.22 22.07
N HIS A 404 -8.60 39.91 21.26
CA HIS A 404 -9.79 40.75 21.15
C HIS A 404 -10.77 40.45 22.30
N ARG A 405 -10.31 40.64 23.54
CA ARG A 405 -11.21 40.98 24.65
C ARG A 405 -11.35 42.50 24.67
N ARG A 406 -12.56 43.01 24.41
CA ARG A 406 -12.98 44.28 25.01
C ARG A 406 -13.55 43.98 26.39
N ASN A 407 -13.05 44.70 27.39
CA ASN A 407 -13.44 44.54 28.79
C ASN A 407 -14.83 45.14 29.04
N SER A 408 -15.65 44.47 29.86
CA SER A 408 -16.22 45.09 31.08
C SER A 408 -17.06 44.10 31.91
N TYR A 409 -16.63 43.94 33.16
CA TYR A 409 -17.34 43.58 34.41
C TYR A 409 -18.83 43.13 34.44
N THR A 410 -19.08 42.12 35.28
CA THR A 410 -20.34 41.59 35.89
C THR A 410 -21.20 42.63 36.64
N PRO A 411 -22.51 42.37 37.00
CA PRO A 411 -23.09 41.08 37.43
C PRO A 411 -24.54 40.73 36.98
N LEU A 412 -25.12 39.70 37.62
CA LEU A 412 -26.45 39.09 37.43
C LEU A 412 -27.65 40.05 37.62
N SER A 413 -28.69 39.97 36.76
CA SER A 413 -30.12 39.68 37.14
C SER A 413 -31.20 40.18 36.15
N SER A 414 -32.28 39.38 36.02
CA SER A 414 -33.68 39.73 35.65
C SER A 414 -34.08 40.25 34.25
N HIS A 415 -35.32 39.88 33.88
CA HIS A 415 -36.14 40.31 32.73
C HIS A 415 -36.41 41.85 32.75
N ASP A 416 -36.67 42.55 31.63
CA ASP A 416 -37.99 42.61 30.96
C ASP A 416 -37.96 43.25 29.52
N GLN A 417 -39.12 43.53 28.92
CA GLN A 417 -39.40 43.77 27.48
C GLN A 417 -39.39 45.24 26.97
N PHE A 418 -39.33 45.39 25.62
CA PHE A 418 -40.17 46.25 24.72
C PHE A 418 -39.53 47.25 23.69
N LYS A 419 -39.64 46.86 22.40
CA LYS A 419 -40.18 47.58 21.20
C LYS A 419 -39.59 48.91 20.60
N ARG A 420 -39.26 48.79 19.29
CA ARG A 420 -39.68 49.60 18.07
C ARG A 420 -38.95 50.94 17.72
N PRO A 421 -39.04 51.49 16.47
CA PRO A 421 -39.40 50.91 15.13
C PRO A 421 -38.70 51.45 13.82
N ARG A 422 -38.78 50.65 12.72
CA ARG A 422 -39.02 50.99 11.26
C ARG A 422 -38.12 51.91 10.40
N LEU A 423 -37.84 51.48 9.15
CA LEU A 423 -38.27 52.14 7.87
C LEU A 423 -38.14 51.23 6.60
N TYR A 424 -38.66 51.69 5.45
CA TYR A 424 -38.94 51.01 4.14
C TYR A 424 -37.69 50.93 3.18
N SER A 425 -37.64 50.42 1.92
CA SER A 425 -38.66 50.09 0.86
C SER A 425 -38.14 49.23 -0.34
N ALA A 426 -39.07 48.65 -1.12
CA ALA A 426 -39.12 48.38 -2.60
C ALA A 426 -38.07 47.55 -3.41
N GLY A 427 -38.54 46.69 -4.35
CA GLY A 427 -37.80 46.31 -5.60
C GLY A 427 -38.00 44.89 -6.20
N ASN A 428 -38.20 44.78 -7.53
CA ASN A 428 -38.55 43.58 -8.32
C ASN A 428 -37.49 43.31 -9.44
N GLN A 429 -37.34 42.16 -10.16
CA GLN A 429 -37.85 40.76 -10.18
C GLN A 429 -36.90 39.87 -11.05
N PRO A 430 -37.06 38.52 -11.15
CA PRO A 430 -36.03 37.61 -11.72
C PRO A 430 -36.26 37.12 -13.17
N TRP A 431 -35.23 36.51 -13.77
CA TRP A 431 -35.28 35.75 -15.04
C TRP A 431 -34.55 34.39 -14.96
N LEU A 432 -35.00 33.41 -15.77
CA LEU A 432 -34.51 32.02 -15.85
C LEU A 432 -33.72 31.75 -17.16
N PRO A 433 -32.99 30.61 -17.29
CA PRO A 433 -31.94 30.40 -18.30
C PRO A 433 -32.39 29.66 -19.58
N LEU A 434 -31.48 29.55 -20.56
CA LEU A 434 -31.64 28.79 -21.81
C LEU A 434 -30.39 27.97 -22.17
N ALA A 435 -30.61 26.83 -22.83
CA ALA A 435 -29.69 26.03 -23.65
C ALA A 435 -30.42 25.69 -24.98
N PRO A 436 -29.77 25.28 -26.10
CA PRO A 436 -29.36 23.88 -26.30
C PRO A 436 -28.14 23.63 -27.26
N THR A 437 -27.95 22.36 -27.65
CA THR A 437 -26.91 21.72 -28.53
C THR A 437 -27.35 21.72 -30.05
N PRO A 438 -26.83 20.94 -31.07
CA PRO A 438 -25.85 19.80 -31.11
C PRO A 438 -24.93 19.52 -32.36
N SER A 439 -24.04 18.50 -32.23
CA SER A 439 -23.64 17.40 -33.17
C SER A 439 -22.75 17.51 -34.45
N ALA A 440 -21.80 16.53 -34.51
CA ALA A 440 -21.37 15.64 -35.63
C ALA A 440 -20.28 16.02 -36.67
N LEU A 441 -19.19 15.22 -36.75
CA LEU A 441 -18.79 14.34 -37.90
C LEU A 441 -17.39 13.69 -37.74
N MET A 442 -17.19 12.50 -38.35
CA MET A 442 -15.92 11.76 -38.58
C MET A 442 -15.66 11.64 -40.10
N PRO A 443 -14.44 11.29 -40.56
CA PRO A 443 -14.27 9.95 -41.18
C PRO A 443 -12.89 9.28 -40.98
N GLU A 444 -12.76 8.05 -41.51
CA GLU A 444 -11.67 7.05 -41.33
C GLU A 444 -10.47 7.15 -42.31
N GLY A 445 -9.41 6.34 -42.07
CA GLY A 445 -8.52 5.88 -43.15
C GLY A 445 -7.23 5.09 -42.78
N ARG A 446 -7.26 3.74 -42.92
CA ARG A 446 -6.23 2.78 -43.46
C ARG A 446 -4.72 2.90 -43.07
N GLN A 447 -3.82 1.89 -43.11
CA GLN A 447 -3.75 0.39 -43.16
C GLN A 447 -2.32 0.02 -43.70
N SER A 448 -1.59 -0.95 -43.13
CA SER A 448 -0.51 -1.84 -43.71
C SER A 448 0.43 -2.36 -42.59
N GLN A 449 0.65 -3.67 -42.35
CA GLN A 449 1.54 -4.67 -43.04
C GLN A 449 3.07 -4.46 -42.76
N GLU A 450 3.97 -5.44 -42.57
CA GLU A 450 3.95 -6.94 -42.47
C GLU A 450 5.35 -7.49 -42.00
N SER A 451 5.57 -8.83 -42.01
CA SER A 451 6.86 -9.62 -41.85
C SER A 451 7.48 -9.78 -40.42
N LEU A 452 7.81 -10.98 -39.87
CA LEU A 452 8.70 -12.14 -40.24
C LEU A 452 10.21 -11.84 -39.99
N CYS A 453 11.12 -12.71 -39.49
CA CYS A 453 11.10 -14.13 -39.06
C CYS A 453 12.34 -14.46 -38.16
N GLU A 454 12.35 -15.62 -37.45
CA GLU A 454 13.50 -16.50 -37.04
C GLU A 454 14.76 -15.93 -36.31
N GLY A 455 15.55 -16.65 -35.48
CA GLY A 455 15.52 -18.01 -34.92
C GLY A 455 16.93 -18.47 -34.40
N SER A 456 17.01 -19.44 -33.45
CA SER A 456 18.23 -20.20 -33.00
C SER A 456 19.41 -19.41 -32.37
N ASP A 457 20.30 -19.95 -31.49
CA ASP A 457 20.36 -21.18 -30.66
C ASP A 457 21.47 -21.03 -29.57
N PHE A 458 21.52 -21.94 -28.58
CA PHE A 458 22.65 -22.41 -27.72
C PHE A 458 23.90 -21.50 -27.50
N ASP A 459 24.46 -21.35 -26.29
CA ASP A 459 24.92 -22.43 -25.39
C ASP A 459 25.30 -21.90 -23.99
N SER A 460 25.52 -22.80 -23.02
CA SER A 460 26.08 -22.51 -21.67
C SER A 460 27.22 -23.50 -21.37
N PRO A 461 28.19 -23.20 -20.49
CA PRO A 461 28.03 -23.60 -19.08
C PRO A 461 28.84 -22.77 -18.03
N GLU A 462 28.56 -23.02 -16.72
CA GLU A 462 29.49 -23.15 -15.57
C GLU A 462 30.55 -22.03 -15.27
N GLU A 463 30.98 -21.71 -14.04
CA GLU A 463 30.75 -22.24 -12.68
C GLU A 463 31.22 -21.22 -11.61
N THR A 464 31.10 -21.55 -10.32
CA THR A 464 31.74 -20.91 -9.13
C THR A 464 31.30 -19.48 -8.75
N SER A 465 30.47 -19.26 -7.73
CA SER A 465 30.73 -19.39 -6.27
C SER A 465 31.67 -18.33 -5.67
N GLY A 466 31.11 -17.33 -4.98
CA GLY A 466 31.89 -16.23 -4.39
C GLY A 466 31.14 -15.40 -3.33
N CYS A 467 30.54 -16.04 -2.33
CA CYS A 467 29.79 -15.37 -1.26
C CYS A 467 30.65 -14.36 -0.47
N VAL A 468 30.37 -13.06 -0.60
CA VAL A 468 30.67 -12.04 0.42
C VAL A 468 29.39 -11.26 0.74
N ARG A 469 29.16 -11.02 2.03
CA ARG A 469 27.95 -10.39 2.56
C ARG A 469 28.04 -8.88 2.49
N PHE A 470 26.89 -8.21 2.28
CA PHE A 470 26.46 -7.07 3.09
C PHE A 470 24.98 -7.20 3.44
#